data_AF-A0A3M1LAJ7-F1
#
_entry.id   AF-A0A3M1LAJ7-F1
#
_cell.length_a   1.000
_cell.length_b   1.000
_cell.length_c   1.000
_cell.angle_alpha   90.00
_cell.angle_beta   90.00
_cell.angle_gamma   90.00
#
_symmetry.space_group_name_H-M   'P 1'
#
loop_
_entity.id
_entity.type
_entity.pdbx_description
1 polymer ?
#
loop_
_entity_poly.entity_id
_entity_poly.type
_entity_poly.pdbx_seq_one_letter_code
_entity_poly.pdbx_strand_id
1 'polypeptide(L)'
;MSADLYALSYFAALLTLLLWNFFRDRPQVVMLLRGLFYAASGLYLIQVVLGAVPLPAKFLLLTRDLLLASVLSVAFAQLRRERGWFWGAFGLLVGLVAAFGFRWWAGSFVAPRTEAPLPLEPSGELLLELEHGYDIHSLDETARRYGLRFTPAFEMEHPEWTELDDYFVVDVPEEHLPELKTIEKELLAHHLVEWVEPNELLQVVPLPAEAGTMRRSPIRGLNDPGVSELWGFEAMGVGELIHLMRQRRLKPKKKALIAILDTGVDAEHEDL
;
A
#
# COMPACT_ATOMS: atom_id res chain seq x y z
N MET A 1 -12.88 6.62 -0.48
CA MET A 1 -13.30 7.90 0.12
C MET A 1 -12.11 8.84 0.16
N SER A 2 -12.28 10.12 -0.14
CA SER A 2 -11.16 11.04 -0.32
C SER A 2 -10.83 11.80 0.96
N ALA A 3 -9.56 11.78 1.34
CA ALA A 3 -9.01 12.58 2.44
C ALA A 3 -9.30 14.08 2.30
N ASP A 4 -9.29 14.58 1.05
CA ASP A 4 -9.61 15.98 0.75
C ASP A 4 -11.08 16.32 1.04
N LEU A 5 -12.00 15.40 0.77
CA LEU A 5 -13.43 15.62 1.03
C LEU A 5 -13.73 15.60 2.54
N TYR A 6 -13.01 14.78 3.30
CA TYR A 6 -13.03 14.83 4.76
C TYR A 6 -12.56 16.20 5.28
N ALA A 7 -11.38 16.66 4.86
CA ALA A 7 -10.86 17.96 5.29
C ALA A 7 -11.77 19.12 4.89
N LEU A 8 -12.27 19.11 3.64
CA LEU A 8 -13.17 20.13 3.11
C LEU A 8 -14.48 20.18 3.89
N SER A 9 -15.11 19.03 4.15
CA SER A 9 -16.36 18.97 4.90
C SER A 9 -16.21 19.41 6.35
N TYR A 10 -15.10 19.05 7.01
CA TYR A 10 -14.77 19.54 8.36
C TYR A 10 -14.61 21.06 8.39
N PHE A 11 -13.75 21.64 7.54
CA PHE A 11 -13.53 23.08 7.54
C PHE A 11 -14.75 23.87 7.09
N ALA A 12 -15.56 23.33 6.16
CA ALA A 12 -16.84 23.93 5.80
C ALA A 12 -17.79 23.97 7.01
N ALA A 13 -17.89 22.89 7.79
CA ALA A 13 -18.68 22.86 9.02
C ALA A 13 -18.14 23.85 10.06
N LEU A 14 -16.82 23.91 10.25
CA LEU A 14 -16.20 24.84 11.19
C LEU A 14 -16.47 26.31 10.81
N LEU A 15 -16.16 26.70 9.57
CA LEU A 15 -16.32 28.09 9.12
C LEU A 15 -17.78 28.52 9.14
N THR A 16 -18.71 27.65 8.73
CA THR A 16 -20.15 27.94 8.79
C THR A 16 -20.65 28.07 10.22
N LEU A 17 -20.14 27.27 11.17
CA LEU A 17 -20.44 27.42 12.59
C LEU A 17 -19.98 28.78 13.14
N LEU A 18 -18.75 29.20 12.81
CA LEU A 18 -18.22 30.49 13.26
C LEU A 18 -19.02 31.67 12.69
N LEU A 19 -19.34 31.62 11.40
CA LEU A 19 -20.16 32.63 10.73
C LEU A 19 -21.60 32.63 11.28
N TRP A 20 -22.17 31.46 11.56
CA TRP A 20 -23.52 31.34 12.12
C TRP A 20 -23.59 32.05 13.47
N ASN A 21 -22.61 31.83 14.34
CA ASN A 21 -22.52 32.49 15.64
C ASN A 21 -22.39 34.02 15.50
N PHE A 22 -21.63 34.51 14.52
CA PHE A 22 -21.47 35.94 14.26
C PHE A 22 -22.76 36.59 13.74
N PHE A 23 -23.45 35.94 12.79
CA PHE A 23 -24.66 36.47 12.15
C PHE A 23 -25.97 36.11 12.86
N ARG A 24 -25.93 35.64 14.11
CA ARG A 24 -27.11 35.17 14.86
C ARG A 24 -28.29 36.16 14.89
N ASP A 25 -28.02 37.45 14.78
CA ASP A 25 -29.03 38.52 14.83
C ASP A 25 -29.68 38.79 13.44
N ARG A 26 -29.29 38.05 12.38
CA ARG A 26 -29.84 38.15 11.02
C ARG A 26 -30.55 36.86 10.61
N PRO A 27 -31.89 36.78 10.73
CA PRO A 27 -32.63 35.51 10.60
C PRO A 27 -32.47 34.83 9.23
N GLN A 28 -32.44 35.59 8.14
CA GLN A 28 -32.25 35.04 6.79
C GLN A 28 -30.88 34.38 6.60
N VAL A 29 -29.81 35.02 7.11
CA VAL A 29 -28.44 34.50 7.02
C VAL A 29 -28.25 33.29 7.93
N VAL A 30 -28.85 33.33 9.12
CA VAL A 30 -28.86 32.21 10.07
C VAL A 30 -29.45 30.95 9.46
N MET A 31 -30.58 31.06 8.75
CA MET A 31 -31.21 29.91 8.12
C MET A 31 -30.29 29.23 7.11
N LEU A 32 -29.62 30.01 6.26
CA LEU A 32 -28.66 29.51 5.27
C LEU A 32 -27.45 28.85 5.95
N LEU A 33 -26.80 29.55 6.88
CA LEU A 33 -25.59 29.06 7.56
C LEU A 33 -25.86 27.80 8.39
N ARG A 34 -27.03 27.70 9.02
CA ARG A 34 -27.46 26.50 9.73
C ARG A 34 -27.62 25.30 8.78
N GLY A 35 -28.23 25.51 7.61
CA GLY A 35 -28.37 24.48 6.58
C GLY A 35 -27.01 23.98 6.07
N LEU A 36 -26.11 24.93 5.75
CA LEU A 36 -24.75 24.61 5.32
C LEU A 36 -23.96 23.87 6.40
N PHE A 37 -24.06 24.30 7.66
CA PHE A 37 -23.42 23.63 8.80
C PHE A 37 -23.87 22.18 8.92
N TYR A 38 -25.17 21.90 8.89
CA TYR A 38 -25.68 20.53 8.98
C TYR A 38 -25.32 19.68 7.77
N ALA A 39 -25.36 20.25 6.55
CA ALA A 39 -24.95 19.54 5.35
C ALA A 39 -23.45 19.17 5.39
N ALA A 40 -22.59 20.11 5.75
CA ALA A 40 -21.15 19.88 5.88
C ALA A 40 -20.83 18.88 7.01
N SER A 41 -21.51 19.01 8.17
CA SER A 41 -21.36 18.07 9.29
C SER A 41 -21.83 16.66 8.95
N GLY A 42 -22.94 16.55 8.21
CA GLY A 42 -23.45 15.26 7.73
C GLY A 42 -22.47 14.59 6.77
N LEU A 43 -21.94 15.36 5.80
CA LEU A 43 -20.92 14.87 4.88
C LEU A 43 -19.65 14.44 5.62
N TYR A 44 -19.20 15.23 6.59
CA TYR A 44 -18.06 14.91 7.46
C TYR A 44 -18.28 13.59 8.23
N LEU A 45 -19.47 13.40 8.84
CA LEU A 45 -19.78 12.17 9.56
C LEU A 45 -19.84 10.96 8.63
N ILE A 46 -20.42 11.11 7.44
CA ILE A 46 -20.38 10.06 6.40
C ILE A 46 -18.92 9.73 6.08
N GLN A 47 -18.05 10.74 5.95
CA GLN A 47 -16.63 10.52 5.71
C GLN A 47 -16.00 9.67 6.82
N VAL A 48 -16.15 10.08 8.08
CA VAL A 48 -15.55 9.37 9.22
C VAL A 48 -16.12 7.96 9.38
N VAL A 49 -17.43 7.76 9.25
CA VAL A 49 -18.08 6.46 9.49
C VAL A 49 -17.70 5.45 8.40
N LEU A 50 -17.83 5.82 7.13
CA LEU A 50 -17.58 4.91 6.01
C LEU A 50 -16.10 4.83 5.63
N GLY A 51 -15.26 5.74 6.14
CA GLY A 51 -13.83 5.80 5.84
C GLY A 51 -13.09 4.53 6.25
N ALA A 52 -12.09 4.14 5.44
CA ALA A 52 -11.24 2.97 5.64
C ALA A 52 -10.17 3.19 6.73
N VAL A 53 -10.52 3.90 7.81
CA VAL A 53 -9.66 4.20 8.95
C VAL A 53 -9.98 3.22 10.09
N PRO A 54 -9.00 2.69 10.83
CA PRO A 54 -9.26 1.83 11.99
C PRO A 54 -10.17 2.50 13.03
N LEU A 55 -11.01 1.71 13.70
CA LEU A 55 -11.98 2.22 14.68
C LEU A 55 -11.34 3.08 15.80
N PRO A 56 -10.18 2.70 16.40
CA PRO A 56 -9.52 3.55 17.40
C PRO A 56 -9.08 4.91 16.85
N ALA A 57 -8.58 4.95 15.61
CA ALA A 57 -8.18 6.17 14.95
C ALA A 57 -9.39 7.07 14.63
N LYS A 58 -10.56 6.50 14.29
CA LYS A 58 -11.81 7.26 14.12
C LYS A 58 -12.21 8.01 15.40
N PHE A 59 -12.07 7.39 16.57
CA PHE A 59 -12.36 8.06 17.84
C PHE A 59 -11.41 9.23 18.10
N LEU A 60 -10.10 9.04 17.91
CA LEU A 60 -9.12 10.11 18.08
C LEU A 60 -9.38 11.30 17.13
N LEU A 61 -9.70 11.01 15.87
CA LEU A 61 -10.07 12.02 14.88
C LEU A 61 -11.29 12.81 15.32
N LEU A 62 -12.38 12.12 15.71
CA LEU A 62 -13.60 12.76 16.20
C LEU A 62 -13.34 13.63 17.43
N THR A 63 -12.58 13.12 18.40
CA THR A 63 -12.24 13.88 19.61
C THR A 63 -11.46 15.14 19.29
N ARG A 64 -10.39 15.04 18.47
CA ARG A 64 -9.60 16.20 18.03
C ARG A 64 -10.48 17.24 17.34
N ASP A 65 -11.29 16.79 16.38
CA ASP A 65 -12.08 17.66 15.51
C ASP A 65 -13.18 18.39 16.28
N LEU A 66 -13.86 17.70 17.19
CA LEU A 66 -14.85 18.30 18.09
C LEU A 66 -14.19 19.26 19.08
N LEU A 67 -13.05 18.88 19.67
CA LEU A 67 -12.32 19.74 20.61
C LEU A 67 -11.93 21.06 19.93
N LEU A 68 -11.32 20.99 18.75
CA LEU A 68 -10.90 22.18 18.00
C LEU A 68 -12.11 23.06 17.63
N ALA A 69 -13.20 22.44 17.16
CA ALA A 69 -14.42 23.18 16.83
C ALA A 69 -15.03 23.86 18.06
N SER A 70 -15.05 23.20 19.23
CA SER A 70 -15.52 23.78 20.48
C SER A 70 -14.63 24.94 20.94
N VAL A 71 -13.31 24.77 20.96
CA VAL A 71 -12.37 25.82 21.38
C VAL A 71 -12.49 27.05 20.48
N LEU A 72 -12.48 26.84 19.15
CA LEU A 72 -12.60 27.96 18.20
C LEU A 72 -13.97 28.63 18.28
N SER A 73 -15.06 27.85 18.42
CA SER A 73 -16.40 28.42 18.56
C SER A 73 -16.52 29.33 19.79
N VAL A 74 -15.97 28.91 20.94
CA VAL A 74 -15.95 29.72 22.16
C VAL A 74 -15.06 30.96 21.99
N ALA A 75 -13.87 30.83 21.42
CA ALA A 75 -12.96 31.95 21.18
C ALA A 75 -13.61 33.03 20.27
N PHE A 76 -14.20 32.60 19.16
CA PHE A 76 -14.89 33.52 18.23
C PHE A 76 -16.19 34.10 18.81
N ALA A 77 -16.85 33.40 19.74
CA ALA A 77 -18.00 33.95 20.45
C ALA A 77 -17.63 35.18 21.29
N GLN A 78 -16.43 35.18 21.90
CA GLN A 78 -15.91 36.33 22.65
C GLN A 78 -15.55 37.49 21.72
N LEU A 79 -14.93 37.19 20.57
CA LEU A 79 -14.53 38.20 19.57
C LEU A 79 -15.72 38.86 18.86
N ARG A 80 -16.92 38.27 18.92
CA ARG A 80 -18.14 38.77 18.26
C ARG A 80 -18.50 40.21 18.63
N ARG A 81 -18.11 40.69 19.82
CA ARG A 81 -18.39 42.06 20.29
C ARG A 81 -17.71 43.11 19.41
N GLU A 82 -16.51 42.82 18.94
CA GLU A 82 -15.69 43.73 18.14
C GLU A 82 -15.55 43.22 16.71
N ARG A 83 -16.33 43.79 15.79
CA ARG A 83 -16.42 43.30 14.39
C ARG A 83 -15.06 43.22 13.70
N GLY A 84 -14.17 44.19 13.97
CA GLY A 84 -12.82 44.23 13.37
C GLY A 84 -11.96 43.04 13.80
N TRP A 85 -11.92 42.74 15.10
CA TRP A 85 -11.16 41.62 15.65
C TRP A 85 -11.70 40.27 15.16
N PHE A 86 -13.03 40.12 15.08
CA PHE A 86 -13.63 38.92 14.51
C PHE A 86 -13.15 38.67 13.08
N TRP A 87 -13.26 39.67 12.19
CA TRP A 87 -12.89 39.49 10.78
C TRP A 87 -11.38 39.32 10.59
N GLY A 88 -10.56 39.99 11.39
CA GLY A 88 -9.11 39.77 11.40
C GLY A 88 -8.74 38.35 11.79
N ALA A 89 -9.29 37.84 12.90
CA ALA A 89 -9.07 36.47 13.33
C ALA A 89 -9.63 35.43 12.34
N PHE A 90 -10.81 35.70 11.76
CA PHE A 90 -11.43 34.83 10.75
C PHE A 90 -10.57 34.73 9.50
N GLY A 91 -10.09 35.88 8.98
CA GLY A 91 -9.20 35.90 7.82
C GLY A 91 -7.88 35.18 8.07
N LEU A 92 -7.28 35.37 9.26
CA LEU A 92 -6.08 34.65 9.67
C LEU A 92 -6.32 33.14 9.73
N LEU A 93 -7.44 32.70 10.32
CA LEU A 93 -7.79 31.28 10.40
C LEU A 93 -7.94 30.67 9.00
N VAL A 94 -8.68 31.33 8.10
CA VAL A 94 -8.84 30.87 6.71
C VAL A 94 -7.48 30.79 6.00
N GLY A 95 -6.62 31.79 6.19
CA GLY A 95 -5.27 31.81 5.63
C GLY A 95 -4.39 30.65 6.14
N LEU A 96 -4.40 30.38 7.46
CA LEU A 96 -3.65 29.27 8.05
C LEU A 96 -4.18 27.91 7.60
N VAL A 97 -5.51 27.76 7.50
CA VAL A 97 -6.13 26.54 6.97
C VAL A 97 -5.73 26.32 5.52
N ALA A 98 -5.79 27.35 4.67
CA ALA A 98 -5.41 27.25 3.27
C ALA A 98 -3.92 26.94 3.07
N ALA A 99 -3.04 27.56 3.85
CA ALA A 99 -1.59 27.40 3.70
C ALA A 99 -1.05 26.08 4.29
N PHE A 100 -1.58 25.65 5.44
CA PHE A 100 -1.01 24.54 6.22
C PHE A 100 -2.06 23.54 6.68
N GLY A 101 -3.18 24.05 7.22
CA GLY A 101 -4.16 23.22 7.92
C GLY A 101 -4.80 22.16 7.03
N PHE A 102 -5.13 22.48 5.77
CA PHE A 102 -5.85 21.58 4.88
C PHE A 102 -5.08 20.28 4.58
N ARG A 103 -3.81 20.40 4.19
CA ARG A 103 -2.95 19.24 3.87
C ARG A 103 -2.71 18.38 5.09
N TRP A 104 -2.45 19.01 6.24
CA TRP A 104 -2.26 18.31 7.50
C TRP A 104 -3.52 17.55 7.93
N TRP A 105 -4.70 18.18 7.82
CA TRP A 105 -5.98 17.54 8.14
C TRP A 105 -6.29 16.37 7.21
N ALA A 106 -6.10 16.55 5.89
CA ALA A 106 -6.31 15.50 4.91
C ALA A 106 -5.36 14.32 5.18
N GLY A 107 -4.07 14.58 5.43
CA GLY A 107 -3.09 13.53 5.75
C GLY A 107 -3.44 12.71 6.99
N SER A 108 -4.07 13.33 8.00
CA SER A 108 -4.50 12.62 9.20
C SER A 108 -5.66 11.63 8.98
N PHE A 109 -6.38 11.75 7.85
CA PHE A 109 -7.49 10.87 7.47
C PHE A 109 -7.08 9.70 6.58
N VAL A 110 -5.78 9.57 6.31
CA VAL A 110 -5.23 8.42 5.61
C VAL A 110 -4.95 7.36 6.67
N ALA A 111 -5.51 6.15 6.51
CA ALA A 111 -5.08 5.03 7.33
C ALA A 111 -3.55 4.92 7.20
N PRO A 112 -2.78 4.80 8.29
CA PRO A 112 -1.41 4.37 8.14
C PRO A 112 -1.47 3.10 7.29
N ARG A 113 -0.73 3.07 6.19
CA ARG A 113 -0.42 1.82 5.51
C ARG A 113 0.47 1.04 6.48
N THR A 114 -0.12 0.50 7.53
CA THR A 114 0.37 -0.72 8.13
C THR A 114 0.03 -1.78 7.12
N GLU A 115 0.90 -1.92 6.11
CA GLU A 115 1.21 -3.25 5.60
C GLU A 115 1.40 -4.09 6.85
N ALA A 116 0.54 -5.11 7.02
CA ALA A 116 0.79 -6.09 8.07
C ALA A 116 2.23 -6.55 7.84
N PRO A 117 3.10 -6.53 8.87
CA PRO A 117 4.48 -6.99 8.68
C PRO A 117 4.39 -8.38 8.05
N LEU A 118 4.93 -8.50 6.84
CA LEU A 118 4.96 -9.79 6.18
C LEU A 118 5.76 -10.74 7.07
N PRO A 119 5.31 -11.99 7.24
CA PRO A 119 6.08 -12.95 8.00
C PRO A 119 7.47 -13.04 7.38
N LEU A 120 8.51 -12.96 8.21
CA LEU A 120 9.89 -13.10 7.77
C LEU A 120 10.32 -14.57 7.87
N GLU A 121 11.34 -14.93 7.09
CA GLU A 121 11.95 -16.25 7.21
C GLU A 121 12.59 -16.42 8.61
N PRO A 122 12.23 -17.45 9.41
CA PRO A 122 12.68 -17.60 10.80
C PRO A 122 14.16 -17.93 10.99
N SER A 123 14.87 -18.25 9.92
CA SER A 123 16.31 -18.51 9.90
C SER A 123 16.94 -17.75 8.76
N GLY A 124 16.79 -16.42 8.80
CA GLY A 124 17.26 -15.55 7.75
C GLY A 124 16.39 -14.34 7.50
N GLU A 125 16.17 -13.51 8.52
CA GLU A 125 15.20 -12.42 8.50
C GLU A 125 15.54 -11.30 7.52
N LEU A 126 16.82 -11.14 7.17
CA LEU A 126 17.27 -10.16 6.19
C LEU A 126 17.98 -10.85 5.02
N LEU A 127 17.84 -10.25 3.85
CA LEU A 127 18.66 -10.51 2.68
C LEU A 127 19.60 -9.31 2.51
N LEU A 128 20.89 -9.59 2.35
CA LEU A 128 21.95 -8.61 2.24
C LEU A 128 22.76 -8.87 0.97
N GLU A 129 23.06 -7.81 0.22
CA GLU A 129 23.95 -7.84 -0.94
C GLU A 129 25.25 -7.12 -0.59
N LEU A 130 26.37 -7.80 -0.78
CA LEU A 130 27.70 -7.21 -0.64
C LEU A 130 28.18 -6.64 -1.97
N GLU A 131 29.06 -5.65 -1.89
CA GLU A 131 29.81 -5.22 -3.06
C GLU A 131 30.64 -6.39 -3.62
N HIS A 132 30.65 -6.55 -4.94
CA HIS A 132 31.26 -7.69 -5.61
C HIS A 132 32.72 -7.92 -5.22
N GLY A 133 33.06 -9.16 -4.86
CA GLY A 133 34.42 -9.59 -4.54
C GLY A 133 34.91 -9.22 -3.14
N TYR A 134 34.03 -8.73 -2.27
CA TYR A 134 34.32 -8.51 -0.84
C TYR A 134 33.89 -9.68 0.04
N ASP A 135 34.56 -9.79 1.19
CA ASP A 135 34.33 -10.86 2.16
C ASP A 135 33.42 -10.39 3.29
N ILE A 136 32.42 -11.21 3.63
CA ILE A 136 31.46 -11.01 4.71
C ILE A 136 32.11 -10.81 6.07
N HIS A 137 33.32 -11.33 6.28
CA HIS A 137 34.11 -11.11 7.50
C HIS A 137 34.41 -9.63 7.78
N SER A 138 34.23 -8.74 6.80
CA SER A 138 34.33 -7.29 6.98
C SER A 138 33.20 -6.71 7.84
N LEU A 139 32.07 -7.42 7.98
CA LEU A 139 30.91 -7.02 8.80
C LEU A 139 30.97 -7.55 10.26
N ASP A 140 32.11 -8.14 10.65
CA ASP A 140 32.36 -8.77 11.93
C ASP A 140 32.01 -7.90 13.16
N GLU A 141 32.17 -6.58 13.08
CA GLU A 141 31.83 -5.68 14.19
C GLU A 141 30.32 -5.64 14.45
N THR A 142 29.53 -5.42 13.40
CA THR A 142 28.07 -5.43 13.45
C THR A 142 27.56 -6.83 13.79
N ALA A 143 28.19 -7.87 13.24
CA ALA A 143 27.92 -9.27 13.55
C ALA A 143 28.05 -9.56 15.05
N ARG A 144 29.17 -9.15 15.66
CA ARG A 144 29.42 -9.35 17.10
C ARG A 144 28.51 -8.52 18.00
N ARG A 145 28.10 -7.32 17.56
CA ARG A 145 27.23 -6.43 18.33
C ARG A 145 25.84 -7.03 18.55
N TYR A 146 25.26 -7.63 17.51
CA TYR A 146 23.89 -8.15 17.51
C TYR A 146 23.82 -9.68 17.44
N GLY A 147 24.96 -10.37 17.46
CA GLY A 147 25.01 -11.83 17.34
C GLY A 147 24.54 -12.35 15.97
N LEU A 148 24.73 -11.59 14.90
CA LEU A 148 24.26 -11.94 13.55
C LEU A 148 25.04 -13.12 12.98
N ARG A 149 24.36 -13.98 12.24
CA ARG A 149 24.99 -15.04 11.44
C ARG A 149 24.68 -14.80 9.97
N PHE A 150 25.71 -14.91 9.13
CA PHE A 150 25.60 -14.73 7.70
C PHE A 150 25.81 -16.07 7.00
N THR A 151 24.96 -16.39 6.04
CA THR A 151 25.08 -17.57 5.18
C THR A 151 24.84 -17.17 3.74
N PRO A 152 25.61 -17.70 2.76
CA PRO A 152 25.34 -17.43 1.34
C PRO A 152 23.88 -17.76 0.99
N ALA A 153 23.21 -16.85 0.30
CA ALA A 153 21.81 -17.00 -0.10
C ALA A 153 21.67 -17.94 -1.31
N PHE A 154 22.65 -17.91 -2.22
CA PHE A 154 22.64 -18.70 -3.45
C PHE A 154 23.99 -19.39 -3.65
N GLU A 155 23.93 -20.63 -4.13
CA GLU A 155 25.10 -21.36 -4.61
C GLU A 155 25.06 -21.40 -6.15
N MET A 156 26.00 -20.70 -6.78
CA MET A 156 26.01 -20.53 -8.23
C MET A 156 27.00 -21.51 -8.90
N GLU A 157 26.52 -22.26 -9.90
CA GLU A 157 27.38 -23.13 -10.72
C GLU A 157 28.32 -22.31 -11.64
N HIS A 158 27.84 -21.15 -12.09
CA HIS A 158 28.55 -20.20 -12.97
C HIS A 158 28.54 -18.79 -12.36
N PRO A 159 29.33 -18.54 -11.30
CA PRO A 159 29.39 -17.22 -10.64
C PRO A 159 29.87 -16.12 -11.59
N GLU A 160 30.59 -16.44 -12.66
CA GLU A 160 31.04 -15.46 -13.65
C GLU A 160 29.92 -14.90 -14.54
N TRP A 161 28.69 -15.44 -14.46
CA TRP A 161 27.53 -15.00 -15.26
C TRP A 161 26.49 -14.23 -14.45
N THR A 162 26.69 -14.09 -13.15
CA THR A 162 25.71 -13.52 -12.23
C THR A 162 26.42 -12.90 -11.03
N GLU A 163 25.67 -12.19 -10.19
CA GLU A 163 26.15 -11.60 -8.94
C GLU A 163 25.33 -12.18 -7.76
N LEU A 164 24.56 -13.25 -8.00
CA LEU A 164 23.72 -13.87 -6.97
C LEU A 164 24.55 -14.50 -5.83
N ASP A 165 25.80 -14.86 -6.08
CA ASP A 165 26.73 -15.34 -5.05
C ASP A 165 27.23 -14.23 -4.10
N ASP A 166 26.96 -12.95 -4.40
CA ASP A 166 27.24 -11.83 -3.51
C ASP A 166 26.11 -11.59 -2.46
N TYR A 167 25.04 -12.39 -2.52
CA TYR A 167 23.91 -12.31 -1.58
C TYR A 167 24.09 -13.22 -0.38
N PHE A 168 23.76 -12.68 0.80
CA PHE A 168 23.79 -13.37 2.07
C PHE A 168 22.45 -13.26 2.77
N VAL A 169 22.02 -14.38 3.34
CA VAL A 169 20.95 -14.41 4.33
C VAL A 169 21.55 -14.07 5.69
N VAL A 170 20.89 -13.18 6.43
CA VAL A 170 21.30 -12.74 7.77
C VAL A 170 20.29 -13.25 8.79
N ASP A 171 20.73 -14.16 9.65
CA ASP A 171 19.97 -14.57 10.82
C ASP A 171 20.13 -13.54 11.95
N VAL A 172 19.01 -13.10 12.49
CA VAL A 172 18.94 -12.16 13.61
C VAL A 172 18.42 -12.90 14.85
N PRO A 173 19.19 -12.94 15.96
CA PRO A 173 18.73 -13.57 17.20
C PRO A 173 17.38 -13.01 17.67
N GLU A 174 16.52 -13.87 18.24
CA GLU A 174 15.16 -13.49 18.68
C GLU A 174 15.13 -12.25 19.59
N GLU A 175 16.15 -12.10 20.44
CA GLU A 175 16.31 -10.96 21.36
C GLU A 175 16.50 -9.62 20.65
N HIS A 176 16.99 -9.63 19.42
CA HIS A 176 17.27 -8.46 18.59
C HIS A 176 16.25 -8.23 17.46
N LEU A 177 15.25 -9.10 17.28
CA LEU A 177 14.16 -8.90 16.31
C LEU A 177 13.42 -7.55 16.47
N PRO A 178 13.16 -7.02 17.69
CA PRO A 178 12.57 -5.68 17.83
C PRO A 178 13.45 -4.54 17.28
N GLU A 179 14.75 -4.79 17.10
CA GLU A 179 15.76 -3.85 16.60
C GLU A 179 16.04 -4.01 15.11
N LEU A 180 15.30 -4.86 14.39
CA LEU A 180 15.56 -5.21 12.99
C LEU A 180 15.78 -3.99 12.08
N LYS A 181 14.94 -2.96 12.21
CA LYS A 181 15.08 -1.69 11.44
C LYS A 181 16.32 -0.89 11.78
N THR A 182 16.85 -1.04 12.98
CA THR A 182 18.11 -0.42 13.38
C THR A 182 19.27 -1.20 12.77
N ILE A 183 19.23 -2.53 12.86
CA ILE A 183 20.22 -3.43 12.27
C ILE A 183 20.32 -3.22 10.76
N GLU A 184 19.19 -3.20 10.05
CA GLU A 184 19.10 -2.89 8.61
C GLU A 184 19.81 -1.59 8.25
N LYS A 185 19.55 -0.51 9.00
CA LYS A 185 20.19 0.79 8.78
C LYS A 185 21.69 0.78 9.07
N GLU A 186 22.13 0.06 10.10
CA GLU A 186 23.56 -0.05 10.43
C GLU A 186 24.31 -0.86 9.37
N LEU A 187 23.73 -1.96 8.89
CA LEU A 187 24.29 -2.75 7.78
C LEU A 187 24.36 -1.92 6.50
N LEU A 188 23.29 -1.24 6.12
CA LEU A 188 23.24 -0.39 4.92
C LEU A 188 24.17 0.83 5.00
N ALA A 189 24.53 1.30 6.21
CA ALA A 189 25.51 2.37 6.38
C ALA A 189 26.95 1.90 6.16
N HIS A 190 27.19 0.59 6.10
CA HIS A 190 28.50 0.04 5.84
C HIS A 190 28.86 0.17 4.36
N HIS A 191 30.04 0.71 4.05
CA HIS A 191 30.46 1.00 2.68
C HIS A 191 30.57 -0.21 1.73
N LEU A 192 30.60 -1.44 2.27
CA LEU A 192 30.67 -2.69 1.51
C LEU A 192 29.32 -3.35 1.29
N VAL A 193 28.25 -2.77 1.81
CA VAL A 193 26.89 -3.30 1.67
C VAL A 193 26.19 -2.47 0.62
N GLU A 194 25.76 -3.11 -0.47
CA GLU A 194 25.03 -2.45 -1.54
C GLU A 194 23.55 -2.34 -1.20
N TRP A 195 22.99 -3.42 -0.65
CA TRP A 195 21.57 -3.52 -0.36
C TRP A 195 21.29 -4.35 0.89
N VAL A 196 20.22 -4.01 1.59
CA VAL A 196 19.66 -4.82 2.69
C VAL A 196 18.14 -4.70 2.64
N GLU A 197 17.45 -5.82 2.72
CA GLU A 197 15.99 -5.86 2.81
C GLU A 197 15.49 -6.98 3.72
N PRO A 198 14.23 -6.91 4.21
CA PRO A 198 13.60 -8.02 4.87
C PRO A 198 13.40 -9.21 3.93
N ASN A 199 13.69 -10.42 4.40
CA ASN A 199 13.45 -11.65 3.67
C ASN A 199 12.04 -12.16 3.96
N GLU A 200 11.10 -11.71 3.14
CA GLU A 200 9.67 -11.93 3.34
C GLU A 200 9.21 -13.31 2.84
N LEU A 201 8.37 -13.98 3.64
CA LEU A 201 7.70 -15.21 3.24
C LEU A 201 6.49 -14.90 2.36
N LEU A 202 6.59 -15.26 1.09
CA LEU A 202 5.48 -15.20 0.14
C LEU A 202 4.66 -16.49 0.19
N GLN A 203 3.39 -16.38 0.57
CA GLN A 203 2.44 -17.49 0.54
C GLN A 203 1.52 -17.37 -0.68
N VAL A 204 1.54 -18.38 -1.54
CA VAL A 204 0.57 -18.51 -2.63
C VAL A 204 -0.77 -18.92 -2.04
N VAL A 205 -1.79 -18.08 -2.20
CA VAL A 205 -3.17 -18.44 -1.83
C VAL A 205 -3.70 -19.38 -2.90
N PRO A 206 -4.21 -20.59 -2.55
CA PRO A 206 -4.80 -21.49 -3.53
C PRO A 206 -5.93 -20.78 -4.26
N LEU A 207 -5.90 -20.83 -5.60
CA LEU A 207 -7.02 -20.32 -6.38
C LEU A 207 -8.27 -21.16 -6.04
N PRO A 208 -9.37 -20.53 -5.61
CA PRO A 208 -10.60 -21.26 -5.36
C PRO A 208 -11.04 -21.92 -6.67
N ALA A 209 -11.38 -23.20 -6.60
CA ALA A 209 -11.96 -23.91 -7.73
C ALA A 209 -13.37 -23.34 -8.00
N GLU A 210 -13.46 -22.36 -8.89
CA GLU A 210 -14.76 -21.90 -9.38
C GLU A 210 -15.27 -22.90 -10.43
N ALA A 211 -16.39 -23.56 -10.13
CA ALA A 211 -17.10 -24.38 -11.09
C ALA A 211 -17.77 -23.49 -12.15
N GLY A 212 -17.02 -23.12 -13.18
CA GLY A 212 -17.55 -22.41 -14.34
C GLY A 212 -18.33 -23.35 -15.26
N THR A 213 -19.60 -23.05 -15.53
CA THR A 213 -20.50 -23.84 -16.40
C THR A 213 -20.52 -23.38 -17.86
N MET A 214 -19.52 -22.63 -18.33
CA MET A 214 -19.49 -22.14 -19.70
C MET A 214 -18.97 -23.19 -20.68
N ARG A 215 -19.87 -24.06 -21.17
CA ARG A 215 -19.63 -24.87 -22.37
C ARG A 215 -19.66 -23.97 -23.61
N ARG A 216 -18.60 -24.00 -24.40
CA ARG A 216 -18.52 -23.30 -25.69
C ARG A 216 -18.26 -24.26 -26.85
N SER A 217 -18.42 -23.73 -28.06
CA SER A 217 -18.21 -24.45 -29.31
C SER A 217 -16.78 -25.03 -29.40
N PRO A 218 -16.60 -26.20 -30.03
CA PRO A 218 -15.30 -26.84 -30.12
C PRO A 218 -14.29 -25.95 -30.87
N ILE A 219 -13.12 -25.75 -30.27
CA ILE A 219 -12.02 -25.00 -30.88
C ILE A 219 -11.43 -25.82 -32.03
N ARG A 220 -11.42 -25.24 -33.23
CA ARG A 220 -10.94 -25.93 -34.43
C ARG A 220 -9.43 -26.21 -34.34
N GLY A 221 -9.04 -27.47 -34.58
CA GLY A 221 -7.63 -27.86 -34.72
C GLY A 221 -6.98 -28.48 -33.48
N LEU A 222 -7.68 -28.51 -32.34
CA LEU A 222 -7.26 -29.22 -31.13
C LEU A 222 -8.07 -30.52 -30.98
N ASN A 223 -7.42 -31.59 -30.54
CA ASN A 223 -8.04 -32.91 -30.32
C ASN A 223 -7.91 -33.29 -28.85
N ASP A 224 -8.65 -32.59 -28.02
CA ASP A 224 -8.64 -32.72 -26.57
C ASP A 224 -10.09 -32.86 -26.07
N PRO A 225 -10.43 -33.88 -25.25
CA PRO A 225 -11.79 -34.08 -24.74
C PRO A 225 -12.37 -32.89 -23.97
N GLY A 226 -11.52 -32.11 -23.30
CA GLY A 226 -11.85 -30.92 -22.51
C GLY A 226 -11.76 -29.60 -23.28
N VAL A 227 -11.42 -29.60 -24.58
CA VAL A 227 -11.22 -28.37 -25.37
C VAL A 227 -12.39 -27.38 -25.33
N SER A 228 -13.62 -27.87 -25.16
CA SER A 228 -14.82 -27.04 -25.06
C SER A 228 -14.94 -26.23 -23.77
N GLU A 229 -14.06 -26.49 -22.79
CA GLU A 229 -14.01 -25.84 -21.47
C GLU A 229 -12.92 -24.74 -21.41
N LEU A 230 -12.02 -24.70 -22.40
CA LEU A 230 -10.91 -23.75 -22.49
C LEU A 230 -11.32 -22.40 -23.11
N TRP A 231 -12.20 -21.65 -22.43
CA TRP A 231 -12.71 -20.36 -22.92
C TRP A 231 -11.60 -19.36 -23.29
N GLY A 232 -10.46 -19.39 -22.58
CA GLY A 232 -9.32 -18.52 -22.83
C GLY A 232 -8.67 -18.76 -24.20
N PHE A 233 -8.70 -20.00 -24.70
CA PHE A 233 -8.11 -20.35 -25.98
C PHE A 233 -8.91 -19.78 -27.16
N GLU A 234 -10.24 -19.71 -27.03
CA GLU A 234 -11.10 -19.01 -27.99
C GLU A 234 -10.84 -17.50 -27.94
N ALA A 235 -10.81 -16.91 -26.75
CA ALA A 235 -10.60 -15.47 -26.58
C ALA A 235 -9.24 -15.00 -27.13
N MET A 236 -8.20 -15.83 -27.00
CA MET A 236 -6.85 -15.56 -27.50
C MET A 236 -6.64 -15.98 -28.97
N GLY A 237 -7.64 -16.58 -29.63
CA GLY A 237 -7.52 -17.02 -31.02
C GLY A 237 -6.49 -18.14 -31.26
N VAL A 238 -6.31 -19.03 -30.27
CA VAL A 238 -5.29 -20.10 -30.31
C VAL A 238 -5.59 -21.12 -31.41
N GLY A 239 -6.88 -21.44 -31.61
CA GLY A 239 -7.31 -22.37 -32.65
C GLY A 239 -6.96 -21.88 -34.05
N GLU A 240 -7.18 -20.60 -34.34
CA GLU A 240 -6.84 -19.94 -35.60
C GLU A 240 -5.34 -19.96 -35.85
N LEU A 241 -4.54 -19.70 -34.81
CA LEU A 241 -3.08 -19.76 -34.89
C LEU A 241 -2.59 -21.17 -35.25
N ILE A 242 -3.06 -22.19 -34.52
CA ILE A 242 -2.71 -23.60 -34.80
C ILE A 242 -3.15 -23.99 -36.21
N HIS A 243 -4.34 -23.57 -36.64
CA HIS A 243 -4.86 -23.83 -37.98
C HIS A 243 -3.98 -23.19 -39.06
N LEU A 244 -3.60 -21.92 -38.89
CA LEU A 244 -2.71 -21.19 -39.79
C LEU A 244 -1.34 -21.88 -39.89
N MET A 245 -0.77 -22.29 -38.75
CA MET A 245 0.51 -22.99 -38.71
C MET A 245 0.46 -24.32 -39.47
N ARG A 246 -0.61 -25.10 -39.31
CA ARG A 246 -0.80 -26.37 -40.04
C ARG A 246 -1.02 -26.15 -41.54
N GLN A 247 -1.93 -25.25 -41.92
CA GLN A 247 -2.24 -24.95 -43.32
C GLN A 247 -1.00 -24.51 -44.11
N ARG A 248 -0.21 -23.60 -43.51
CA ARG A 248 0.99 -23.04 -44.15
C ARG A 248 2.26 -23.86 -43.86
N ARG A 249 2.14 -24.98 -43.15
CA ARG A 249 3.25 -25.85 -42.72
C ARG A 249 4.39 -25.05 -42.06
N LEU A 250 4.02 -24.04 -41.26
CA LEU A 250 4.97 -23.18 -40.56
C LEU A 250 5.68 -24.01 -39.50
N LYS A 251 7.01 -23.95 -39.50
CA LYS A 251 7.85 -24.55 -38.46
C LYS A 251 8.54 -23.44 -37.66
N PRO A 252 8.60 -23.52 -36.32
CA PRO A 252 9.37 -22.57 -35.52
C PRO A 252 10.83 -22.54 -35.98
N LYS A 253 11.35 -21.34 -36.25
CA LYS A 253 12.76 -21.13 -36.61
C LYS A 253 13.67 -21.02 -35.39
N LYS A 254 13.10 -20.61 -34.25
CA LYS A 254 13.76 -20.46 -32.96
C LYS A 254 12.89 -21.11 -31.89
N LYS A 255 13.53 -21.64 -30.85
CA LYS A 255 12.88 -22.14 -29.65
C LYS A 255 13.11 -21.13 -28.53
N ALA A 256 12.12 -20.95 -27.67
CA ALA A 256 12.23 -20.17 -26.44
C ALA A 256 12.19 -21.13 -25.26
N LEU A 257 13.01 -20.88 -24.25
CA LEU A 257 12.88 -21.51 -22.94
C LEU A 257 11.86 -20.68 -22.14
N ILE A 258 10.86 -21.34 -21.58
CA ILE A 258 9.90 -20.73 -20.66
C ILE A 258 10.22 -21.29 -19.28
N ALA A 259 10.70 -20.43 -18.37
CA ALA A 259 10.88 -20.77 -16.97
C ALA A 259 9.64 -20.31 -16.18
N ILE A 260 9.06 -21.21 -15.40
CA ILE A 260 7.87 -20.96 -14.58
C ILE A 260 8.31 -21.08 -13.12
N LEU A 261 8.22 -19.98 -12.37
CA LEU A 261 8.46 -19.96 -10.93
C LEU A 261 7.12 -20.20 -10.22
N ASP A 262 6.90 -21.45 -9.80
CA ASP A 262 5.67 -21.89 -9.13
C ASP A 262 6.01 -23.06 -8.17
N THR A 263 5.00 -23.72 -7.63
CA THR A 263 5.08 -24.87 -6.72
C THR A 263 5.68 -26.15 -7.34
N GLY A 264 6.04 -26.11 -8.62
CA GLY A 264 6.57 -27.23 -9.38
C GLY A 264 5.61 -27.69 -10.48
N VAL A 265 6.02 -28.74 -11.20
CA VAL A 265 5.23 -29.35 -12.26
C VAL A 265 5.30 -30.86 -12.15
N ASP A 266 4.19 -31.54 -12.38
CA ASP A 266 4.17 -33.00 -12.50
C ASP A 266 4.78 -33.40 -13.85
N ALA A 267 6.07 -33.71 -13.86
CA ALA A 267 6.81 -34.04 -15.08
C ALA A 267 6.35 -35.34 -15.77
N GLU A 268 5.52 -36.16 -15.10
CA GLU A 268 4.99 -37.41 -15.66
C GLU A 268 3.56 -37.27 -16.20
N HIS A 269 2.95 -36.08 -16.10
CA HIS A 269 1.60 -35.83 -16.58
C HIS A 269 1.53 -35.96 -18.12
N GLU A 270 0.52 -36.68 -18.64
CA GLU A 270 0.45 -37.06 -20.07
C GLU A 270 0.32 -35.86 -21.05
N ASP A 271 -0.20 -34.74 -20.56
CA ASP A 271 -0.42 -33.52 -21.33
C ASP A 271 0.78 -32.53 -21.33
N LEU A 272 1.92 -32.90 -20.71
CA LEU A 272 3.16 -32.11 -20.70
C LEU A 272 4.24 -32.75 -21.59
#